data_AF-A0A251SHS4-F1
#
_entry.id   AF-A0A251SHS4-F1
#
_cell.length_a   1.000
_cell.length_b   1.000
_cell.length_c   1.000
_cell.angle_alpha   90.00
_cell.angle_beta   90.00
_cell.angle_gamma   90.00
#
_symmetry.space_group_name_H-M   'P 1'
#
loop_
_entity.id
_entity.type
_entity.pdbx_description
1 polymer ?
#
loop_
_entity_poly.entity_id
_entity_poly.type
_entity_poly.pdbx_seq_one_letter_code
_entity_poly.pdbx_strand_id
1 'polypeptide(L)'
;MITPLDQGLSVFIHSNIHNIACLLNPLDLKQRYYRLHSSCVVMTSSQHPINIQGASSSLTQPPPPPKLPCFDLVYGPGDDYARIGFPLYEASRRCDWKEAKAILYDYPHLVRYSITGNGETPLHIAASVKIRSKQVEQFVKNLLDMMSKDDLELQNQNHDTAFCQAAATRNIKTVMIMLEKNRNLATIAGGER
;
A
#
# COMPACT_ATOMS: atom_id res chain seq x y z
N MET A 1 -34.78 6.41 -8.95
CA MET A 1 -34.85 7.00 -7.60
C MET A 1 -33.65 6.52 -6.84
N ILE A 2 -32.65 7.38 -6.67
CA ILE A 2 -31.36 7.05 -6.04
C ILE A 2 -31.52 7.35 -4.55
N THR A 3 -31.15 6.39 -3.69
CA THR A 3 -31.35 6.48 -2.23
C THR A 3 -30.45 7.55 -1.58
N PRO A 4 -30.86 8.20 -0.47
CA PRO A 4 -30.08 9.22 0.23
C PRO A 4 -28.67 8.79 0.67
N LEU A 5 -28.43 7.48 0.81
CA LEU A 5 -27.12 6.91 1.16
C LEU A 5 -26.06 7.09 0.05
N ASP A 6 -26.48 7.17 -1.21
CA ASP A 6 -25.60 7.26 -2.38
C ASP A 6 -25.04 8.68 -2.59
N GLN A 7 -25.81 9.70 -2.17
CA GLN A 7 -25.38 11.10 -2.21
C GLN A 7 -24.36 11.41 -1.12
N GLY A 8 -24.50 10.80 0.07
CA GLY A 8 -23.54 10.94 1.17
C GLY A 8 -22.17 10.34 0.84
N LEU A 9 -22.15 9.13 0.24
CA LEU A 9 -20.90 8.53 -0.24
C LEU A 9 -20.29 9.32 -1.42
N SER A 10 -21.11 9.82 -2.36
CA SER A 10 -20.61 10.61 -3.49
C SER A 10 -19.96 11.92 -3.06
N VAL A 11 -20.50 12.62 -2.06
CA VAL A 11 -19.91 13.87 -1.52
C VAL A 11 -18.66 13.57 -0.69
N PHE A 12 -18.66 12.50 0.12
CA PHE A 12 -17.49 12.09 0.89
C PHE A 12 -16.34 11.62 -0.02
N ILE A 13 -16.67 10.98 -1.15
CA ILE A 13 -15.70 10.61 -2.19
C ILE A 13 -15.23 11.84 -2.97
N HIS A 14 -16.08 12.82 -3.31
CA HIS A 14 -15.63 14.05 -3.98
C HIS A 14 -14.73 14.92 -3.09
N SER A 15 -15.03 15.04 -1.79
CA SER A 15 -14.19 15.76 -0.84
C SER A 15 -12.88 15.03 -0.52
N ASN A 16 -12.86 13.68 -0.53
CA ASN A 16 -11.61 12.92 -0.37
C ASN A 16 -10.82 12.73 -1.67
N ILE A 17 -11.43 12.86 -2.85
CA ILE A 17 -10.71 12.89 -4.13
C ILE A 17 -9.76 14.10 -4.19
N HIS A 18 -10.13 15.24 -3.56
CA HIS A 18 -9.21 16.37 -3.42
C HIS A 18 -8.00 16.06 -2.53
N ASN A 19 -8.13 15.21 -1.50
CA ASN A 19 -6.99 14.71 -0.72
C ASN A 19 -6.20 13.60 -1.44
N ILE A 20 -6.84 12.82 -2.32
CA ILE A 20 -6.16 11.85 -3.19
C ILE A 20 -5.44 12.56 -4.36
N ALA A 21 -5.77 13.82 -4.66
CA ALA A 21 -5.10 14.61 -5.70
C ALA A 21 -3.63 14.92 -5.34
N CYS A 22 -3.26 14.96 -4.05
CA CYS A 22 -1.87 15.08 -3.60
C CYS A 22 -1.02 13.85 -4.00
N LEU A 23 -1.61 12.64 -3.94
CA LEU A 23 -0.99 11.39 -4.37
C LEU A 23 -0.79 11.29 -5.91
N LEU A 24 -1.26 12.27 -6.67
CA LEU A 24 -1.24 12.30 -8.14
C LEU A 24 -0.28 13.35 -8.72
N ASN A 25 0.68 13.88 -7.95
CA ASN A 25 1.69 14.75 -8.56
C ASN A 25 2.56 13.93 -9.55
N PRO A 26 2.54 14.23 -10.87
CA PRO A 26 3.28 13.47 -11.88
C PRO A 26 4.81 13.50 -11.68
N LEU A 27 5.31 14.49 -10.93
CA LEU A 27 6.73 14.62 -10.59
C LEU A 27 7.18 13.59 -9.55
N ASP A 28 6.32 13.21 -8.59
CA ASP A 28 6.67 12.25 -7.53
C ASP A 28 6.66 10.79 -8.05
N LEU A 29 5.80 10.50 -9.04
CA LEU A 29 5.80 9.21 -9.75
C LEU A 29 7.12 8.94 -10.49
N LYS A 30 7.76 10.00 -11.02
CA LYS A 30 9.08 9.92 -11.65
C LYS A 30 10.16 9.63 -10.60
N GLN A 31 10.09 10.31 -9.44
CA GLN A 31 11.00 10.10 -8.31
C GLN A 31 10.93 8.66 -7.76
N ARG A 32 9.72 8.10 -7.61
CA ARG A 32 9.48 6.72 -7.15
C ARG A 32 9.94 5.67 -8.16
N TYR A 33 9.77 5.92 -9.46
CA TYR A 33 10.31 5.06 -10.53
C TYR A 33 11.85 5.00 -10.50
N TYR A 34 12.54 6.14 -10.32
CA TYR A 34 14.00 6.16 -10.24
C TYR A 34 14.56 5.53 -8.97
N ARG A 35 13.84 5.60 -7.84
CA ARG A 35 14.27 5.01 -6.56
C ARG A 35 14.20 3.47 -6.55
N LEU A 36 13.33 2.87 -7.36
CA LEU A 36 13.22 1.40 -7.54
C LEU A 36 14.25 0.81 -8.52
N HIS A 37 14.82 1.62 -9.42
CA HIS A 37 15.70 1.14 -10.50
C HIS A 37 17.16 1.60 -10.42
N SER A 38 17.56 2.34 -9.38
CA SER A 38 18.93 2.84 -9.22
C SER A 38 19.48 2.53 -7.82
N SER A 39 19.89 1.28 -7.60
CA SER A 39 20.88 0.95 -6.58
C SER A 39 22.26 0.94 -7.24
N CYS A 40 22.84 2.15 -7.32
CA CYS A 40 24.28 2.47 -7.38
C CYS A 40 24.42 3.86 -8.03
N VAL A 41 24.60 4.91 -7.22
CA VAL A 41 25.66 5.93 -7.34
C VAL A 41 25.48 6.90 -6.17
N VAL A 42 26.61 7.18 -5.53
CA VAL A 42 26.84 8.00 -4.34
C VAL A 42 26.94 9.50 -4.68
N MET A 43 26.62 10.36 -3.70
CA MET A 43 27.17 11.72 -3.46
C MET A 43 26.77 12.83 -4.49
N THR A 44 26.66 14.14 -4.22
CA THR A 44 27.03 15.08 -3.14
C THR A 44 26.13 16.34 -3.17
N SER A 45 25.94 16.95 -1.99
CA SER A 45 25.84 18.38 -1.62
C SER A 45 25.70 19.48 -2.71
N SER A 46 24.72 20.39 -2.54
CA SER A 46 24.94 21.79 -2.12
C SER A 46 23.69 22.66 -2.41
N GLN A 47 23.05 23.22 -1.38
CA GLN A 47 22.18 24.40 -1.54
C GLN A 47 22.42 25.39 -0.39
N HIS A 48 22.72 26.64 -0.76
CA HIS A 48 22.72 27.81 0.11
C HIS A 48 21.29 28.14 0.58
N PRO A 49 21.10 28.68 1.80
CA PRO A 49 19.76 28.96 2.32
C PRO A 49 19.20 30.29 1.81
N ILE A 50 18.00 30.25 1.23
CA ILE A 50 17.12 31.42 1.11
C ILE A 50 16.33 31.53 2.42
N ASN A 51 16.57 32.63 3.12
CA ASN A 51 15.88 33.03 4.33
C ASN A 51 14.44 33.50 4.01
N ILE A 52 13.43 32.79 4.52
CA ILE A 52 12.08 33.33 4.67
C ILE A 52 11.69 33.14 6.13
N GLN A 53 11.73 34.24 6.89
CA GLN A 53 11.12 34.36 8.20
C GLN A 53 9.58 34.41 8.04
N GLY A 54 8.88 33.65 8.88
CA GLY A 54 7.47 33.90 9.17
C GLY A 54 6.52 32.76 8.79
N ALA A 55 6.54 31.67 9.55
CA ALA A 55 5.34 30.87 9.76
C ALA A 55 5.41 30.27 11.18
N SER A 56 4.41 30.58 11.98
CA SER A 56 4.20 30.09 13.33
C SER A 56 4.43 28.57 13.38
N SER A 57 5.39 28.16 14.20
CA SER A 57 5.72 26.77 14.50
C SER A 57 4.56 26.10 15.22
N SER A 58 3.56 25.63 14.47
CA SER A 58 2.78 24.48 14.90
C SER A 58 3.76 23.31 14.96
N LEU A 59 4.19 22.96 16.18
CA LEU A 59 4.99 21.77 16.43
C LEU A 59 4.16 20.56 16.01
N THR A 60 4.26 20.18 14.74
CA THR A 60 3.64 18.99 14.18
C THR A 60 4.36 17.82 14.81
N GLN A 61 3.69 17.11 15.71
CA GLN A 61 4.24 15.88 16.26
C GLN A 61 4.67 14.96 15.10
N PRO A 62 5.81 14.26 15.25
CA PRO A 62 6.21 13.27 14.28
C PRO A 62 5.06 12.27 14.11
N PRO A 63 4.77 11.82 12.88
CA PRO A 63 3.72 10.84 12.67
C PRO A 63 3.98 9.61 13.55
N PRO A 64 2.93 8.93 14.05
CA PRO A 64 3.11 7.72 14.81
C PRO A 64 3.91 6.68 14.00
N PRO A 65 4.70 5.82 14.65
CA PRO A 65 5.44 4.76 13.97
C PRO A 65 4.51 3.90 13.10
N PRO A 66 4.96 3.44 11.91
CA PRO A 66 4.13 2.65 11.04
C PRO A 66 3.83 1.29 11.67
N LYS A 67 2.62 0.77 11.42
CA LYS A 67 2.23 -0.59 11.83
C LYS A 67 2.83 -1.61 10.87
N LEU A 68 4.10 -1.96 11.07
CA LEU A 68 4.85 -2.83 10.15
C LEU A 68 4.44 -4.30 10.23
N PRO A 69 4.47 -5.05 9.11
CA PRO A 69 4.35 -6.50 9.11
C PRO A 69 5.62 -7.19 9.66
N CYS A 70 5.52 -8.49 9.92
CA CYS A 70 6.68 -9.32 10.29
C CYS A 70 7.62 -9.50 9.10
N PHE A 71 8.94 -9.34 9.31
CA PHE A 71 9.96 -9.45 8.27
C PHE A 71 10.71 -10.78 8.27
N ASP A 72 10.36 -11.73 9.14
CA ASP A 72 11.10 -13.00 9.31
C ASP A 72 11.20 -13.81 8.01
N LEU A 73 10.23 -13.67 7.09
CA LEU A 73 10.31 -14.33 5.79
C LEU A 73 11.41 -13.75 4.88
N VAL A 74 11.69 -12.45 4.99
CA VAL A 74 12.63 -11.72 4.12
C VAL A 74 14.05 -11.73 4.70
N TYR A 75 14.17 -11.63 6.02
CA TYR A 75 15.47 -11.56 6.72
C TYR A 75 15.79 -12.80 7.56
N GLY A 76 14.95 -13.83 7.52
CA GLY A 76 15.19 -15.10 8.18
C GLY A 76 16.21 -15.99 7.45
N PRO A 77 16.40 -17.24 7.90
CA PRO A 77 17.33 -18.18 7.29
C PRO A 77 17.09 -18.37 5.78
N GLY A 78 18.19 -18.41 5.02
CA GLY A 78 18.24 -17.98 3.61
C GLY A 78 17.44 -18.76 2.56
N ASP A 79 16.83 -19.91 2.90
CA ASP A 79 16.14 -20.74 1.90
C ASP A 79 14.62 -20.52 1.87
N ASP A 80 14.01 -19.99 2.94
CA ASP A 80 12.56 -19.83 3.01
C ASP A 80 12.07 -18.75 2.05
N TYR A 81 12.76 -17.62 1.93
CA TYR A 81 12.36 -16.60 0.97
C TYR A 81 12.36 -17.14 -0.46
N ALA A 82 13.41 -17.84 -0.89
CA ALA A 82 13.49 -18.40 -2.23
C ALA A 82 12.39 -19.45 -2.48
N ARG A 83 12.09 -20.28 -1.48
CA ARG A 83 11.15 -21.40 -1.59
C ARG A 83 9.67 -20.96 -1.53
N ILE A 84 9.32 -19.98 -0.70
CA ILE A 84 7.92 -19.60 -0.44
C ILE A 84 7.67 -18.10 -0.59
N GLY A 85 8.60 -17.22 -0.19
CA GLY A 85 8.41 -15.77 -0.25
C GLY A 85 8.38 -15.21 -1.68
N PHE A 86 9.36 -15.57 -2.49
CA PHE A 86 9.45 -15.14 -3.88
C PHE A 86 8.29 -15.68 -4.75
N PRO A 87 7.92 -16.98 -4.68
CA PRO A 87 6.71 -17.46 -5.35
C PRO A 87 5.43 -16.73 -4.92
N LEU A 88 5.25 -16.44 -3.62
CA LEU A 88 4.08 -15.70 -3.15
C LEU A 88 4.07 -14.25 -3.66
N TYR A 89 5.24 -13.61 -3.76
CA TYR A 89 5.40 -12.31 -4.40
C TYR A 89 4.97 -12.34 -5.87
N GLU A 90 5.48 -13.31 -6.65
CA GLU A 90 5.13 -13.42 -8.07
C GLU A 90 3.65 -13.71 -8.29
N ALA A 91 3.07 -14.63 -7.50
CA ALA A 91 1.64 -14.92 -7.54
C ALA A 91 0.79 -13.68 -7.21
N SER A 92 1.22 -12.89 -6.20
CA SER A 92 0.54 -11.63 -5.83
C SER A 92 0.62 -10.58 -6.93
N ARG A 93 1.80 -10.41 -7.54
CA ARG A 93 2.05 -9.47 -8.63
C ARG A 93 1.24 -9.79 -9.89
N ARG A 94 1.03 -11.08 -10.15
CA ARG A 94 0.22 -11.59 -11.29
C ARG A 94 -1.26 -11.77 -10.93
N CYS A 95 -1.62 -11.59 -9.67
CA CYS A 95 -2.95 -11.91 -9.12
C CYS A 95 -3.39 -13.34 -9.47
N ASP A 96 -2.45 -14.30 -9.45
CA ASP A 96 -2.73 -15.71 -9.61
C ASP A 96 -3.16 -16.31 -8.27
N TRP A 97 -4.47 -16.38 -8.06
CA TRP A 97 -5.02 -16.92 -6.83
C TRP A 97 -4.73 -18.41 -6.67
N LYS A 98 -4.60 -19.18 -7.76
CA LYS A 98 -4.36 -20.62 -7.66
C LYS A 98 -2.99 -20.88 -7.04
N GLU A 99 -1.97 -20.17 -7.52
CA GLU A 99 -0.61 -20.27 -7.00
C GLU A 99 -0.50 -19.70 -5.59
N ALA A 100 -1.03 -18.49 -5.35
CA ALA A 100 -1.00 -17.88 -4.02
C ALA A 100 -1.74 -18.74 -2.98
N LYS A 101 -2.91 -19.29 -3.33
CA LYS A 101 -3.69 -20.16 -2.44
C LYS A 101 -2.93 -21.42 -2.07
N ALA A 102 -2.18 -22.02 -2.98
CA ALA A 102 -1.39 -23.22 -2.66
C ALA A 102 -0.38 -22.93 -1.54
N ILE A 103 0.31 -21.78 -1.63
CA ILE A 103 1.28 -21.36 -0.60
C ILE A 103 0.58 -20.96 0.70
N LEU A 104 -0.47 -20.15 0.60
CA LEU A 104 -1.22 -19.64 1.77
C LEU A 104 -2.04 -20.72 2.47
N TYR A 105 -2.31 -21.85 1.81
CA TYR A 105 -2.93 -23.01 2.44
C TYR A 105 -1.97 -23.66 3.44
N ASP A 106 -0.71 -23.86 3.04
CA ASP A 106 0.32 -24.45 3.90
C ASP A 106 0.83 -23.44 4.95
N TYR A 107 0.89 -22.16 4.58
CA TYR A 107 1.43 -21.08 5.42
C TYR A 107 0.46 -19.88 5.50
N PRO A 108 -0.71 -20.03 6.15
CA PRO A 108 -1.75 -18.99 6.17
C PRO A 108 -1.33 -17.69 6.84
N HIS A 109 -0.38 -17.74 7.77
CA HIS A 109 0.16 -16.55 8.43
C HIS A 109 0.92 -15.63 7.45
N LEU A 110 1.37 -16.11 6.30
CA LEU A 110 2.12 -15.28 5.35
C LEU A 110 1.27 -14.17 4.71
N VAL A 111 -0.07 -14.23 4.82
CA VAL A 111 -0.96 -13.17 4.36
C VAL A 111 -0.66 -11.81 5.04
N ARG A 112 -0.08 -11.83 6.25
CA ARG A 112 0.30 -10.63 7.02
C ARG A 112 1.82 -10.41 7.13
N TYR A 113 2.63 -11.25 6.49
CA TYR A 113 4.09 -11.11 6.51
C TYR A 113 4.55 -10.18 5.40
N SER A 114 5.69 -9.54 5.62
CA SER A 114 6.40 -8.87 4.54
C SER A 114 6.92 -9.92 3.55
N ILE A 115 6.66 -9.68 2.28
CA ILE A 115 7.21 -10.46 1.16
C ILE A 115 8.19 -9.61 0.32
N THR A 116 8.49 -8.38 0.76
CA THR A 116 9.53 -7.52 0.17
C THR A 116 10.38 -6.86 1.26
N GLY A 117 11.55 -6.33 0.91
CA GLY A 117 12.37 -5.55 1.84
C GLY A 117 11.69 -4.25 2.32
N ASN A 118 10.68 -3.76 1.60
CA ASN A 118 9.97 -2.53 1.92
C ASN A 118 8.81 -2.73 2.92
N GLY A 119 8.57 -3.94 3.43
CA GLY A 119 7.44 -4.18 4.33
C GLY A 119 6.11 -4.39 3.60
N GLU A 120 6.11 -4.81 2.34
CA GLU A 120 4.87 -5.03 1.60
C GLU A 120 4.37 -6.46 1.79
N THR A 121 3.08 -6.59 2.10
CA THR A 121 2.37 -7.88 2.20
C THR A 121 1.83 -8.31 0.82
N PRO A 122 1.30 -9.55 0.66
CA PRO A 122 0.61 -9.95 -0.58
C PRO A 122 -0.46 -8.96 -1.04
N LEU A 123 -1.17 -8.35 -0.09
CA LEU A 123 -2.22 -7.36 -0.36
C LEU A 123 -1.66 -6.06 -0.94
N HIS A 124 -0.50 -5.58 -0.46
CA HIS A 124 0.19 -4.40 -1.01
C HIS A 124 0.56 -4.62 -2.49
N ILE A 125 1.18 -5.76 -2.78
CA ILE A 125 1.60 -6.10 -4.14
C ILE A 125 0.39 -6.18 -5.08
N ALA A 126 -0.70 -6.85 -4.67
CA ALA A 126 -1.92 -6.94 -5.47
C ALA A 126 -2.61 -5.59 -5.66
N ALA A 127 -2.64 -4.74 -4.63
CA ALA A 127 -3.23 -3.40 -4.68
C ALA A 127 -2.49 -2.45 -5.63
N SER A 128 -1.17 -2.64 -5.76
CA SER A 128 -0.29 -1.86 -6.63
C SER A 128 -0.37 -2.25 -8.11
N VAL A 129 -1.11 -3.30 -8.46
CA VAL A 129 -1.31 -3.71 -9.86
C VAL A 129 -2.15 -2.66 -10.60
N LYS A 130 -1.56 -2.06 -11.64
CA LYS A 130 -2.20 -1.02 -12.46
C LYS A 130 -3.31 -1.55 -13.36
N ILE A 131 -3.30 -2.84 -13.66
CA ILE A 131 -4.30 -3.50 -14.51
C ILE A 131 -5.59 -3.65 -13.70
N ARG A 132 -6.70 -3.17 -14.24
CA ARG A 132 -8.03 -3.32 -13.64
C ARG A 132 -8.72 -4.52 -14.28
N SER A 133 -8.89 -5.60 -13.52
CA SER A 133 -9.59 -6.80 -14.00
C SER A 133 -10.34 -7.49 -12.86
N LYS A 134 -11.32 -8.32 -13.22
CA LYS A 134 -12.04 -9.17 -12.25
C LYS A 134 -11.09 -10.14 -11.52
N GLN A 135 -9.97 -10.50 -12.14
CA GLN A 135 -8.95 -11.34 -11.52
C GLN A 135 -8.30 -10.62 -10.33
N VAL A 136 -7.92 -9.36 -10.50
CA VAL A 136 -7.37 -8.53 -9.40
C VAL A 136 -8.41 -8.36 -8.30
N GLU A 137 -9.65 -8.00 -8.66
CA GLU A 137 -10.75 -7.86 -7.70
C GLU A 137 -10.97 -9.14 -6.89
N GLN A 138 -10.98 -10.32 -7.53
CA GLN A 138 -11.18 -11.60 -6.87
C GLN A 138 -9.97 -11.99 -6.01
N PHE A 139 -8.75 -11.78 -6.50
CA PHE A 139 -7.53 -12.05 -5.75
C PHE A 139 -7.49 -11.24 -4.45
N VAL A 140 -7.78 -9.95 -4.53
CA VAL A 140 -7.88 -9.06 -3.36
C VAL A 140 -8.96 -9.56 -2.41
N LYS A 141 -10.18 -9.84 -2.87
CA LYS A 141 -11.26 -10.36 -2.02
C LYS A 141 -10.83 -11.61 -1.24
N ASN A 142 -10.18 -12.55 -1.92
CA ASN A 142 -9.73 -13.78 -1.29
C ASN A 142 -8.66 -13.52 -0.21
N LEU A 143 -7.74 -12.57 -0.42
CA LEU A 143 -6.81 -12.14 0.63
C LEU A 143 -7.55 -11.49 1.82
N LEU A 144 -8.52 -10.62 1.55
CA LEU A 144 -9.32 -9.96 2.60
C LEU A 144 -10.15 -10.94 3.44
N ASP A 145 -10.53 -12.09 2.87
CA ASP A 145 -11.21 -13.16 3.60
C ASP A 145 -10.28 -13.90 4.58
N MET A 146 -8.96 -13.89 4.32
CA MET A 146 -7.94 -14.47 5.20
C MET A 146 -7.37 -13.47 6.21
N MET A 147 -7.69 -12.18 6.09
CA MET A 147 -7.15 -11.10 6.91
C MET A 147 -8.18 -10.53 7.89
N SER A 148 -7.72 -10.19 9.09
CA SER A 148 -8.50 -9.38 10.03
C SER A 148 -8.46 -7.89 9.64
N LYS A 149 -9.37 -7.08 10.18
CA LYS A 149 -9.35 -5.61 9.94
C LYS A 149 -8.00 -4.99 10.32
N ASP A 150 -7.41 -5.45 11.41
CA ASP A 150 -6.12 -4.99 11.91
C ASP A 150 -4.97 -5.33 10.95
N ASP A 151 -5.05 -6.48 10.25
CA ASP A 151 -4.05 -6.86 9.24
C ASP A 151 -4.15 -5.97 7.99
N LEU A 152 -5.34 -5.45 7.65
CA LEU A 152 -5.51 -4.51 6.51
C LEU A 152 -4.86 -3.15 6.79
N GLU A 153 -4.64 -2.81 8.05
CA GLU A 153 -4.03 -1.56 8.50
C GLU A 153 -2.50 -1.63 8.55
N LEU A 154 -1.90 -2.77 8.19
CA LEU A 154 -0.46 -2.90 8.07
C LEU A 154 0.07 -1.90 7.05
N GLN A 155 1.15 -1.23 7.42
CA GLN A 155 1.85 -0.24 6.63
C GLN A 155 3.21 -0.78 6.21
N ASN A 156 3.64 -0.41 5.01
CA ASN A 156 5.01 -0.62 4.56
C ASN A 156 5.96 0.45 5.17
N GLN A 157 7.25 0.40 4.84
CA GLN A 157 8.25 1.36 5.33
C GLN A 157 8.00 2.80 4.87
N ASN A 158 7.16 3.03 3.87
CA ASN A 158 6.73 4.35 3.42
C ASN A 158 5.45 4.83 4.13
N HIS A 159 5.01 4.14 5.19
CA HIS A 159 3.73 4.38 5.88
C HIS A 159 2.49 4.16 4.98
N ASP A 160 2.63 3.54 3.81
CA ASP A 160 1.50 3.23 2.95
C ASP A 160 0.85 1.94 3.40
N THR A 161 -0.48 1.95 3.51
CA THR A 161 -1.27 0.71 3.51
C THR A 161 -1.49 0.24 2.07
N ALA A 162 -1.92 -1.01 1.89
CA ALA A 162 -2.36 -1.50 0.59
C ALA A 162 -3.51 -0.65 0.00
N PHE A 163 -4.35 -0.07 0.85
CA PHE A 163 -5.40 0.88 0.44
C PHE A 163 -4.81 2.14 -0.19
N CYS A 164 -3.76 2.72 0.40
CA CYS A 164 -3.05 3.89 -0.16
C CYS A 164 -2.50 3.57 -1.56
N GLN A 165 -1.92 2.37 -1.74
CA GLN A 165 -1.42 1.93 -3.04
C GLN A 165 -2.55 1.74 -4.07
N ALA A 166 -3.68 1.13 -3.70
CA ALA A 166 -4.84 1.00 -4.58
C ALA A 166 -5.41 2.36 -5.01
N ALA A 167 -5.42 3.34 -4.09
CA ALA A 167 -5.85 4.71 -4.37
C ALA A 167 -4.89 5.40 -5.35
N ALA A 168 -3.57 5.28 -5.13
CA ALA A 168 -2.53 5.84 -6.01
C ALA A 168 -2.57 5.26 -7.43
N THR A 169 -2.90 3.97 -7.58
CA THR A 169 -3.07 3.33 -8.90
C THR A 169 -4.43 3.63 -9.55
N ARG A 170 -5.31 4.38 -8.87
CA ARG A 170 -6.67 4.73 -9.30
C ARG A 170 -7.54 3.49 -9.57
N ASN A 171 -7.29 2.41 -8.85
CA ASN A 171 -8.08 1.18 -8.92
C ASN A 171 -9.31 1.27 -7.99
N ILE A 172 -10.29 2.09 -8.40
CA ILE A 172 -11.45 2.45 -7.57
C ILE A 172 -12.22 1.23 -7.07
N LYS A 173 -12.34 0.17 -7.88
CA LYS A 173 -13.03 -1.05 -7.43
C LYS A 173 -12.29 -1.75 -6.29
N THR A 174 -10.96 -1.81 -6.34
CA THR A 174 -10.14 -2.40 -5.27
C THR A 174 -10.23 -1.55 -4.00
N VAL A 175 -10.20 -0.22 -4.13
CA VAL A 175 -10.44 0.73 -3.04
C VAL A 175 -11.78 0.46 -2.36
N MET A 176 -12.86 0.31 -3.14
CA MET A 176 -14.20 0.03 -2.61
C MET A 176 -14.27 -1.33 -1.90
N ILE A 177 -13.70 -2.38 -2.50
CA ILE A 177 -13.63 -3.72 -1.89
C ILE A 177 -12.93 -3.68 -0.53
N MET A 178 -11.85 -2.92 -0.39
CA MET A 178 -11.13 -2.77 0.88
C MET A 178 -11.94 -1.98 1.92
N LEU A 179 -12.63 -0.90 1.51
CA LEU A 179 -13.48 -0.11 2.42
C LEU A 179 -14.71 -0.86 2.90
N GLU A 180 -15.27 -1.75 2.08
CA GLU A 180 -16.35 -2.65 2.49
C GLU A 180 -15.91 -3.52 3.68
N LYS A 181 -14.65 -3.98 3.70
CA LYS A 181 -14.09 -4.79 4.80
C LYS A 181 -13.69 -3.94 6.01
N ASN A 182 -12.98 -2.82 5.80
CA ASN A 182 -12.55 -1.92 6.87
C ASN A 182 -12.64 -0.45 6.44
N ARG A 183 -13.68 0.26 6.91
CA ARG A 183 -13.89 1.69 6.62
C ARG A 183 -12.82 2.60 7.25
N ASN A 184 -12.14 2.14 8.29
CA ASN A 184 -11.09 2.93 8.97
C ASN A 184 -9.88 3.17 8.08
N LEU A 185 -9.68 2.39 7.01
CA LEU A 185 -8.56 2.56 6.07
C LEU A 185 -8.52 3.96 5.43
N ALA A 186 -9.68 4.60 5.24
CA ALA A 186 -9.73 5.98 4.74
C ALA A 186 -9.19 7.02 5.72
N THR A 187 -9.07 6.67 7.00
CA THR A 187 -8.57 7.55 8.06
C THR A 187 -7.08 7.35 8.34
N ILE A 188 -6.49 6.26 7.83
CA ILE A 188 -5.07 6.01 7.92
C ILE A 188 -4.40 6.74 6.75
N ALA A 189 -3.89 7.93 7.03
CA ALA A 189 -3.12 8.68 6.05
C ALA A 189 -1.85 7.90 5.67
N GLY A 190 -1.59 7.77 4.38
CA GLY A 190 -0.30 7.31 3.86
C GLY A 190 0.80 8.32 4.19
N GLY A 191 2.06 7.90 4.09
CA GLY A 191 3.19 8.78 4.35
C GLY A 191 3.31 9.88 3.30
N GLU A 192 2.84 11.09 3.61
CA GLU A 192 3.22 12.32 2.93
C GLU A 192 3.76 13.32 3.96
N ARG A 193 5.09 13.47 4.02
CA ARG A 193 5.77 14.69 4.45
C ARG A 193 7.01 14.90 3.60
#